data_AF-A0A559QHM8-F1
#
_entry.id   AF-A0A559QHM8-F1
#
_cell.length_a   1.000
_cell.length_b   1.000
_cell.length_c   1.000
_cell.angle_alpha   90.00
_cell.angle_beta   90.00
_cell.angle_gamma   90.00
#
_symmetry.space_group_name_H-M   'P 1'
#
loop_
_entity.id
_entity.type
_entity.pdbx_description
1 polymer ?
#
loop_
_entity_poly.entity_id
_entity_poly.type
_entity_poly.pdbx_seq_one_letter_code
_entity_poly.pdbx_strand_id
1 'polypeptide(L)'
;MTTINLDELRNSGTVETSDARLDIEMGERPLPLGEHRFNLQVFDNSGNQSTAAIVSVFIIDTQAPTAILRVLNNQGQPVNRIAFGDNFTLDASLSTDAGGGVIDRYVWRMVNLDDNQ
;
A
#
# COMPACT_ATOMS: atom_id res chain seq x y z
N MET A 1 -22.28 -11.99 14.02
CA MET A 1 -20.93 -11.50 13.66
C MET A 1 -21.14 -10.15 13.01
N THR A 2 -20.50 -9.11 13.53
CA THR A 2 -20.73 -7.74 13.06
C THR A 2 -19.63 -7.34 12.11
N THR A 3 -19.99 -6.64 11.04
CA THR A 3 -19.06 -6.07 10.07
C THR A 3 -19.26 -4.57 10.00
N ILE A 4 -18.19 -3.79 9.98
CA ILE A 4 -18.23 -2.34 9.78
C ILE A 4 -17.21 -1.90 8.73
N ASN A 5 -17.58 -0.91 7.92
CA ASN A 5 -16.63 -0.24 7.05
C ASN A 5 -15.68 0.68 7.85
N LEU A 6 -14.38 0.66 7.56
CA LEU A 6 -13.38 1.44 8.27
C LEU A 6 -13.65 2.96 8.22
N ASP A 7 -14.18 3.48 7.12
CA ASP A 7 -14.51 4.90 7.02
C ASP A 7 -15.68 5.26 7.94
N GLU A 8 -16.66 4.36 8.11
CA GLU A 8 -17.73 4.52 9.09
C GLU A 8 -17.21 4.48 10.52
N LEU A 9 -16.35 3.50 10.85
CA LEU A 9 -15.73 3.38 12.17
C LEU A 9 -14.92 4.64 12.55
N ARG A 10 -14.20 5.23 11.58
CA ARG A 10 -13.47 6.49 11.79
C ARG A 10 -14.41 7.67 12.05
N ASN A 11 -15.55 7.71 11.38
CA ASN A 11 -16.52 8.79 11.51
C ASN A 11 -17.33 8.69 12.81
N SER A 12 -17.74 7.48 13.20
CA SER A 12 -18.49 7.24 14.44
C SER A 12 -17.60 7.21 15.67
N GLY A 13 -16.34 6.77 15.52
CA GLY A 13 -15.38 6.53 16.59
C GLY A 13 -15.65 5.25 17.40
N THR A 14 -16.80 4.60 17.24
CA THR A 14 -17.19 3.41 18.01
C THR A 14 -18.20 2.54 17.27
N VAL A 15 -18.30 1.28 17.67
CA VAL A 15 -19.33 0.31 17.27
C VAL A 15 -19.81 -0.43 18.49
N GLU A 16 -21.11 -0.36 18.77
CA GLU A 16 -21.76 -1.17 19.79
C GLU A 16 -22.39 -2.40 19.14
N THR A 17 -22.11 -3.58 19.67
CA THR A 17 -22.67 -4.84 19.20
C THR A 17 -22.66 -5.89 20.30
N SER A 18 -23.57 -6.87 20.21
CA SER A 18 -23.58 -8.08 21.05
C SER A 18 -22.70 -9.20 20.50
N ASP A 19 -22.13 -9.03 19.31
CA ASP A 19 -21.21 -10.00 18.71
C ASP A 19 -19.82 -9.94 19.32
N ALA A 20 -19.25 -11.09 19.67
CA ALA A 20 -17.86 -11.19 20.14
C ALA A 20 -16.81 -11.06 19.01
N ARG A 21 -17.24 -10.80 17.78
CA ARG A 21 -16.38 -10.64 16.60
C ARG A 21 -16.82 -9.42 15.80
N LEU A 22 -15.82 -8.59 15.49
CA LEU A 22 -15.96 -7.44 14.61
C LEU A 22 -15.03 -7.63 13.40
N ASP A 23 -15.63 -7.69 12.22
CA ASP A 23 -14.92 -7.60 10.96
C ASP A 23 -14.84 -6.13 10.54
N ILE A 24 -13.64 -5.71 10.16
CA ILE A 24 -13.39 -4.38 9.62
C ILE A 24 -13.19 -4.53 8.11
N GLU A 25 -14.15 -4.02 7.35
CA GLU A 25 -14.01 -3.89 5.91
C GLU A 25 -13.23 -2.61 5.59
N MET A 26 -12.20 -2.71 4.76
CA MET A 26 -11.46 -1.53 4.33
C MET A 26 -12.37 -0.65 3.46
N GLY A 27 -12.40 0.66 3.78
CA GLY A 27 -13.09 1.66 2.97
C GLY A 27 -12.23 2.21 1.84
N GLU A 28 -12.65 3.32 1.26
CA GLU A 28 -11.92 4.01 0.19
C GLU A 28 -10.55 4.52 0.67
N ARG A 29 -10.43 4.75 1.97
CA ARG A 29 -9.17 5.11 2.63
C ARG A 29 -8.73 3.95 3.51
N PRO A 30 -7.85 3.05 3.04
CA PRO A 30 -7.33 1.97 3.88
C PRO A 30 -6.54 2.53 5.09
N LEU A 31 -6.15 1.66 6.00
CA LEU A 31 -5.19 2.03 7.05
C LEU A 31 -3.82 2.35 6.41
N PRO A 32 -3.18 3.48 6.75
CA PRO A 32 -1.80 3.74 6.36
C PRO A 32 -0.85 2.66 6.86
N LEU A 33 0.32 2.51 6.21
CA LEU A 33 1.40 1.67 6.73
C LEU A 33 1.80 2.10 8.15
N GLY A 34 2.13 1.13 9.00
CA GLY A 34 2.53 1.36 10.38
C GLY A 34 1.59 0.76 11.44
N GLU A 35 1.80 1.16 12.69
CA GLU A 35 1.06 0.67 13.85
C GLU A 35 -0.30 1.37 13.99
N HIS A 36 -1.35 0.58 14.20
CA HIS A 36 -2.70 1.03 14.55
C HIS A 36 -3.17 0.31 15.80
N ARG A 37 -3.90 1.03 16.67
CA ARG A 37 -4.40 0.48 17.94
C ARG A 37 -5.91 0.43 17.97
N PHE A 38 -6.42 -0.68 18.46
CA PHE A 38 -7.85 -0.89 18.70
C PHE A 38 -8.06 -1.18 20.18
N ASN A 39 -9.16 -0.67 20.72
CA ASN A 39 -9.56 -0.95 22.09
C ASN A 39 -10.95 -1.59 22.15
N LEU A 40 -11.19 -2.39 23.19
CA LEU A 40 -12.46 -3.05 23.47
C LEU A 40 -12.82 -2.87 24.94
N GLN A 41 -14.04 -2.42 25.19
CA GLN A 41 -14.68 -2.46 26.50
C GLN A 41 -15.93 -3.33 26.41
N VAL A 42 -16.13 -4.22 27.39
CA VAL A 42 -17.30 -5.10 27.44
C VAL A 42 -18.17 -4.76 28.65
N PHE A 43 -19.47 -4.96 28.49
CA PHE A 43 -20.50 -4.63 29.48
C PHE A 43 -21.31 -5.89 29.77
N ASP A 44 -21.62 -6.16 31.04
CA ASP A 44 -22.57 -7.20 31.39
C ASP A 44 -24.01 -6.67 31.43
N ASN A 45 -25.00 -7.57 31.54
CA ASN A 45 -26.41 -7.20 31.59
C ASN A 45 -26.84 -6.56 32.93
N SER A 46 -25.92 -6.46 33.89
CA SER A 46 -26.12 -5.76 35.16
C SER A 46 -25.52 -4.34 35.14
N GLY A 47 -24.91 -3.95 34.03
CA GLY A 47 -24.32 -2.62 33.82
C GLY A 47 -22.85 -2.50 34.26
N ASN A 48 -22.19 -3.60 34.64
CA ASN A 48 -20.76 -3.57 34.96
C ASN A 48 -19.93 -3.47 33.68
N GLN A 49 -18.81 -2.74 33.75
CA GLN A 49 -17.92 -2.46 32.63
C GLN A 49 -16.53 -3.04 32.90
N SER A 50 -15.88 -3.60 31.88
CA SER A 50 -14.48 -4.01 31.99
C SER A 50 -13.52 -2.81 31.94
N THR A 51 -12.27 -3.02 32.36
CA THR A 51 -11.16 -2.19 31.86
C THR A 51 -11.02 -2.40 30.35
N ALA A 52 -10.61 -1.36 29.63
CA ALA A 52 -10.38 -1.47 28.19
C ALA A 52 -9.19 -2.39 27.89
N ALA A 53 -9.41 -3.39 27.03
CA ALA A 53 -8.33 -4.16 26.41
C ALA A 53 -7.83 -3.42 25.17
N ILE A 54 -6.53 -3.46 24.89
CA ILE A 54 -5.92 -2.80 23.72
C ILE A 54 -5.10 -3.81 22.94
N VAL A 55 -5.21 -3.77 21.61
CA VAL A 55 -4.37 -4.52 20.67
C VAL A 55 -3.75 -3.58 19.66
N SER A 56 -2.54 -3.92 19.19
CA SER A 56 -1.84 -3.20 18.13
C SER A 56 -1.74 -4.09 16.88
N VAL A 57 -2.00 -3.50 15.72
CA VAL A 57 -1.91 -4.14 14.40
C VAL A 57 -0.93 -3.34 13.55
N PHE A 58 0.01 -4.03 12.91
CA PHE A 58 0.93 -3.41 11.95
C PHE A 58 0.47 -3.67 10.53
N ILE A 59 0.25 -2.60 9.78
CA ILE A 59 -0.02 -2.66 8.34
C ILE A 59 1.32 -2.51 7.62
N ILE A 60 1.68 -3.50 6.83
CA ILE A 60 2.95 -3.59 6.13
C ILE A 60 2.74 -3.68 4.62
N ASP A 61 3.69 -3.13 3.88
CA ASP A 61 3.79 -3.38 2.44
C ASP A 61 4.43 -4.76 2.21
N THR A 62 3.82 -5.56 1.35
CA THR A 62 4.28 -6.90 0.96
C THR A 62 4.39 -7.07 -0.55
N GLN A 63 4.04 -6.04 -1.34
CA GLN A 63 4.01 -6.12 -2.79
C GLN A 63 5.30 -5.54 -3.36
N ALA A 64 5.87 -6.23 -4.35
CA ALA A 64 7.04 -5.72 -5.04
C ALA A 64 6.63 -4.57 -6.00
N PRO A 65 7.49 -3.55 -6.19
CA PRO A 65 7.23 -2.52 -7.19
C PRO A 65 7.28 -3.10 -8.61
N THR A 66 6.50 -2.51 -9.51
CA THR A 66 6.51 -2.81 -10.95
C THR A 66 7.41 -1.82 -11.68
N ALA A 67 8.49 -2.32 -12.28
CA ALA A 67 9.38 -1.51 -13.10
C ALA A 67 8.80 -1.30 -14.51
N ILE A 68 8.71 -0.04 -14.95
CA ILE A 68 8.35 0.32 -16.32
C ILE A 68 9.52 1.10 -16.92
N LEU A 69 10.04 0.62 -18.05
CA LEU A 69 11.20 1.23 -18.72
C LEU A 69 10.87 1.64 -20.15
N ARG A 70 11.28 2.85 -20.53
CA ARG A 70 11.15 3.39 -21.89
C ARG A 70 12.45 4.07 -22.34
N VAL A 71 12.58 4.23 -23.66
CA VAL A 71 13.63 5.06 -24.28
C VAL A 71 12.99 6.34 -24.78
N LEU A 72 13.60 7.49 -24.47
CA LEU A 72 13.21 8.79 -25.00
C LEU A 72 14.30 9.31 -25.96
N ASN A 73 13.90 9.96 -27.05
CA ASN A 73 14.82 10.68 -27.92
C ASN A 73 15.30 12.00 -27.28
N ASN A 74 16.16 12.74 -27.97
CA ASN A 74 16.66 14.05 -27.53
C ASN A 74 15.58 15.14 -27.38
N GLN A 75 14.35 14.90 -27.84
CA GLN A 75 13.19 15.78 -27.66
C GLN A 75 12.29 15.31 -26.50
N GLY A 76 12.68 14.26 -25.76
CA GLY A 76 11.89 13.69 -24.67
C GLY A 76 10.71 12.83 -25.13
N GLN A 77 10.63 12.46 -26.41
CA GLN A 77 9.54 11.65 -26.94
C GLN A 77 9.87 10.16 -26.82
N PRO A 78 8.89 9.31 -26.44
CA PRO A 78 9.09 7.88 -26.37
C PRO A 78 9.31 7.28 -27.77
N VAL A 79 10.38 6.50 -27.91
CA VAL A 79 10.79 5.84 -29.15
C VAL A 79 11.29 4.42 -28.88
N ASN A 80 11.36 3.58 -29.91
CA ASN A 80 11.93 2.23 -29.82
C ASN A 80 13.21 2.06 -30.65
N ARG A 81 13.69 3.13 -31.30
CA ARG A 81 14.89 3.19 -32.13
C ARG A 81 15.57 4.55 -31.96
N ILE A 82 16.89 4.55 -31.98
CA ILE A 82 17.74 5.74 -31.90
C ILE A 82 18.68 5.70 -33.12
N ALA A 83 18.90 6.83 -33.77
CA ALA A 83 19.83 6.90 -34.90
C ALA A 83 21.27 6.74 -34.39
N PHE A 84 22.15 6.25 -35.27
CA PHE A 84 23.55 6.09 -34.91
C PHE A 84 24.18 7.43 -34.52
N GLY A 85 24.81 7.48 -33.34
CA GLY A 85 25.45 8.68 -32.81
C GLY A 85 24.51 9.63 -32.06
N ASP A 86 23.20 9.40 -32.07
CA ASP A 86 22.26 10.22 -31.31
C ASP A 86 22.25 9.85 -29.82
N ASN A 87 22.09 10.87 -28.98
CA ASN A 87 21.85 10.69 -27.56
C ASN A 87 20.39 10.25 -27.31
N PHE A 88 20.20 9.51 -26.22
CA PHE A 88 18.89 9.07 -25.75
C PHE A 88 18.85 9.05 -24.22
N THR A 89 17.64 8.94 -23.68
CA THR A 89 17.38 8.84 -22.24
C THR A 89 16.65 7.54 -21.93
N LEU A 90 17.07 6.83 -20.89
CA LEU A 90 16.27 5.78 -20.27
C LEU A 90 15.36 6.40 -19.22
N ASP A 91 14.08 6.07 -19.28
CA ASP A 91 13.04 6.66 -18.43
C ASP A 91 12.27 5.56 -17.69
N ALA A 92 12.37 5.57 -16.35
CA ALA A 92 11.63 4.69 -15.46
C ALA A 92 10.56 5.42 -14.63
N SER A 93 10.22 6.68 -14.97
CA SER A 93 9.29 7.52 -14.22
C SER A 93 7.87 6.98 -14.12
N LEU A 94 7.50 6.00 -14.95
CA LEU A 94 6.21 5.32 -14.90
C LEU A 94 6.22 4.06 -14.01
N SER A 95 7.35 3.71 -13.39
CA SER A 95 7.39 2.60 -12.43
C SER A 95 6.48 2.91 -11.24
N THR A 96 5.84 1.88 -10.70
CA THR A 96 4.85 2.02 -9.62
C THR A 96 5.10 1.08 -8.47
N ASP A 97 4.63 1.45 -7.29
CA ASP A 97 4.50 0.57 -6.14
C ASP A 97 3.04 0.62 -5.67
N ALA A 98 2.32 -0.50 -5.85
CA ALA A 98 0.91 -0.59 -5.52
C ALA A 98 0.66 -1.06 -4.07
N GLY A 99 1.71 -1.50 -3.37
CA GLY A 99 1.59 -2.03 -2.01
C GLY A 99 1.42 -0.97 -0.93
N GLY A 100 1.54 0.30 -1.29
CA GLY A 100 1.45 1.45 -0.39
C GLY A 100 2.82 2.01 0.01
N GLY A 101 3.91 1.37 -0.41
CA GLY A 101 5.28 1.87 -0.33
C GLY A 101 5.62 2.91 -1.39
N VAL A 102 6.89 3.27 -1.42
CA VAL A 102 7.47 4.19 -2.41
C VAL A 102 8.71 3.56 -3.03
N ILE A 103 8.93 3.83 -4.32
CA ILE A 103 10.17 3.42 -4.98
C ILE A 103 11.33 4.26 -4.44
N ASP A 104 12.17 3.65 -3.60
CA ASP A 104 13.30 4.30 -2.94
C ASP A 104 14.56 4.36 -3.83
N ARG A 105 14.76 3.37 -4.72
CA ARG A 105 15.99 3.23 -5.49
C ARG A 105 15.80 2.62 -6.87
N TYR A 106 16.54 3.12 -7.85
CA TYR A 106 16.70 2.55 -9.18
C TYR A 106 18.12 2.02 -9.38
N VAL A 107 18.26 0.84 -9.99
CA VAL A 107 19.55 0.24 -10.35
C VAL A 107 19.58 -0.01 -11.84
N TRP A 108 20.48 0.68 -12.55
CA TRP A 108 20.61 0.63 -14.00
C TRP A 108 21.76 -0.29 -14.41
N ARG A 109 21.53 -1.17 -15.38
CA ARG A 109 22.55 -2.05 -15.94
C ARG A 109 22.36 -2.16 -17.44
N MET A 110 23.45 -2.07 -18.19
CA MET A 110 23.48 -2.53 -19.57
C MET A 110 23.60 -4.06 -19.53
N VAL A 111 22.72 -4.74 -20.25
CA VAL A 111 22.77 -6.21 -20.40
C VAL A 111 23.27 -6.49 -21.80
N ASN A 112 24.37 -7.23 -21.93
CA ASN A 112 24.83 -7.64 -23.25
C ASN A 112 23.91 -8.76 -23.74
N LEU A 113 23.72 -8.84 -25.06
CA LEU A 113 22.87 -9.89 -25.66
C LEU A 113 23.41 -11.30 -25.38
N ASP A 114 24.68 -11.42 -24.99
CA ASP A 114 25.34 -12.68 -24.65
C ASP A 114 25.15 -13.06 -23.16
N ASP A 115 24.64 -12.15 -22.32
CA ASP A 115 24.51 -12.33 -20.85
C ASP A 115 23.22 -13.05 -20.41
N ASN A 116 22.47 -13.65 -21.34
CA ASN A 116 21.21 -14.36 -21.06
C ASN A 116 21.37 -15.90 -21.08
N GLN A 117 22.53 -16.40 -20.66
CA GLN A 117 22.80 -17.82 -20.38
C GLN A 117 22.80 -18.08 -18.87
#